data_AF-A0A2W5FR85-F1
#
_entry.id   AF-A0A2W5FR85-F1
#
_cell.length_a   1.000
_cell.length_b   1.000
_cell.length_c   1.000
_cell.angle_alpha   90.00
_cell.angle_beta   90.00
_cell.angle_gamma   90.00
#
_symmetry.space_group_name_H-M   'P 1'
#
loop_
_entity.id
_entity.type
_entity.pdbx_description
1 polymer ?
#
loop_
_entity_poly.entity_id
_entity_poly.type
_entity_poly.pdbx_seq_one_letter_code
_entity_poly.pdbx_strand_id
1 'polypeptide(L)'
;MLLRLVSLFLFLFSFSAAYAAEKETETPLTKLEVASKKILDGLSENQTKQFAAIRHSHGVIRAVEDVRKNITKASESCSKHNPEFAVAMQKRVGEWQASIDPILKNAKERLDTMIKLQDFASPMETKSYLKKIDEAVAFKSKSMKSVPITEKKECKKLLGTMDDTDKDLKELLVQTLALDKPLEAK
;
A
#
# COMPACT_ATOMS: atom_id res chain seq x y z
N MET A 1 -72.61 -12.17 20.19
CA MET A 1 -73.39 -11.09 19.57
C MET A 1 -72.40 -10.03 19.08
N LEU A 2 -72.29 -9.89 17.74
CA LEU A 2 -71.56 -8.90 16.91
C LEU A 2 -70.03 -8.76 17.14
N LEU A 3 -69.11 -9.04 16.20
CA LEU A 3 -69.05 -8.94 14.72
C LEU A 3 -69.19 -7.51 14.15
N ARG A 4 -68.04 -6.84 13.89
CA ARG A 4 -67.76 -5.84 12.83
C ARG A 4 -66.23 -5.92 12.57
N LEU A 5 -65.65 -6.53 11.53
CA LEU A 5 -65.70 -6.37 10.05
C LEU A 5 -65.25 -4.98 9.52
N VAL A 6 -64.18 -5.04 8.70
CA VAL A 6 -63.89 -4.21 7.48
C VAL A 6 -63.24 -2.84 7.80
N SER A 7 -62.12 -2.38 7.21
CA SER A 7 -61.56 -2.58 5.87
C SER A 7 -60.13 -2.03 5.74
N LEU A 8 -59.39 -2.58 4.76
CA LEU A 8 -58.44 -1.95 3.85
C LEU A 8 -57.36 -0.99 4.40
N PHE A 9 -56.08 -1.40 4.27
CA PHE A 9 -55.18 -0.80 3.27
C PHE A 9 -53.98 -1.72 3.02
N LEU A 10 -54.08 -2.53 1.96
CA LEU A 10 -52.94 -3.17 1.30
C LEU A 10 -52.15 -2.06 0.59
N PHE A 11 -51.17 -1.46 1.27
CA PHE A 11 -50.08 -0.79 0.57
C PHE A 11 -49.01 -1.82 0.23
N LEU A 12 -49.26 -2.55 -0.86
CA LEU A 12 -48.20 -3.17 -1.64
C LEU A 12 -47.38 -2.03 -2.25
N PHE A 13 -46.42 -1.51 -1.49
CA PHE A 13 -45.31 -0.79 -2.06
C PHE A 13 -44.46 -1.82 -2.80
N SER A 14 -44.82 -2.08 -4.06
CA SER A 14 -43.91 -2.58 -5.06
C SER A 14 -42.82 -1.53 -5.25
N PHE A 15 -41.84 -1.51 -4.35
CA PHE A 15 -40.52 -0.98 -4.67
C PHE A 15 -39.95 -1.93 -5.72
N SER A 16 -40.33 -1.70 -6.98
CA SER A 16 -39.49 -2.04 -8.11
C SER A 16 -38.20 -1.28 -7.88
N ALA A 17 -37.25 -1.90 -7.19
CA ALA A 17 -35.87 -1.47 -7.17
C ALA A 17 -35.36 -1.62 -8.60
N ALA A 18 -35.64 -0.60 -9.42
CA ALA A 18 -34.86 -0.30 -10.58
C ALA A 18 -33.46 0.05 -10.06
N TYR A 19 -32.66 -0.98 -9.74
CA TYR A 19 -31.22 -0.86 -9.74
C TYR A 19 -30.84 -0.55 -11.17
N ALA A 20 -30.86 0.74 -11.51
CA ALA A 20 -30.10 1.25 -12.62
C ALA A 20 -28.67 0.81 -12.37
N ALA A 21 -28.17 -0.12 -13.18
CA ALA A 21 -26.76 -0.46 -13.22
C ALA A 21 -26.02 0.82 -13.63
N GLU A 22 -25.54 1.58 -12.65
CA GLU A 22 -24.56 2.62 -12.90
C GLU A 22 -23.40 1.93 -13.64
N LYS A 23 -23.07 2.42 -14.84
CA LYS A 23 -21.83 2.01 -15.52
C LYS A 23 -20.70 2.28 -14.53
N GLU A 24 -20.11 1.23 -13.97
CA GLU A 24 -18.93 1.34 -13.12
C GLU A 24 -17.91 2.17 -13.88
N THR A 25 -17.60 3.36 -13.35
CA THR A 25 -16.57 4.20 -13.94
C THR A 25 -15.23 3.48 -13.77
N GLU A 26 -14.53 3.29 -14.87
CA GLU A 26 -13.27 2.57 -14.86
C GLU A 26 -12.22 3.39 -14.09
N THR A 27 -11.78 2.90 -12.94
CA THR A 27 -10.77 3.54 -12.08
C THR A 27 -9.61 2.58 -11.83
N PRO A 28 -8.44 3.06 -11.39
CA PRO A 28 -7.36 2.17 -10.94
C PRO A 28 -7.79 1.19 -9.84
N LEU A 29 -8.79 1.54 -9.03
CA LEU A 29 -9.35 0.65 -8.00
C LEU A 29 -10.18 -0.49 -8.61
N THR A 30 -11.10 -0.18 -9.52
CA THR A 30 -11.91 -1.21 -10.20
C THR A 30 -11.05 -2.11 -11.08
N LYS A 31 -10.01 -1.55 -11.73
CA LYS A 31 -8.97 -2.33 -12.45
C LYS A 31 -8.22 -3.31 -11.53
N LEU A 32 -7.83 -2.87 -10.33
CA LEU A 32 -7.16 -3.72 -9.36
C LEU A 32 -8.11 -4.83 -8.85
N GLU A 33 -9.38 -4.52 -8.64
CA GLU A 33 -10.38 -5.50 -8.22
C GLU A 33 -10.56 -6.60 -9.26
N VAL A 34 -10.78 -6.24 -10.53
CA VAL A 34 -10.90 -7.19 -11.64
C VAL A 34 -9.63 -8.05 -11.77
N ALA A 35 -8.45 -7.44 -11.69
CA ALA A 35 -7.19 -8.17 -11.75
C ALA A 35 -7.00 -9.11 -10.54
N SER A 36 -7.45 -8.72 -9.35
CA SER A 36 -7.41 -9.56 -8.15
C SER A 36 -8.31 -10.78 -8.28
N LYS A 37 -9.53 -10.60 -8.80
CA LYS A 37 -10.44 -11.72 -9.10
C LYS A 37 -9.81 -12.68 -10.11
N LYS A 38 -9.25 -12.15 -11.20
CA LYS A 38 -8.63 -12.95 -12.25
C LYS A 38 -7.43 -13.78 -11.75
N ILE A 39 -6.52 -13.17 -10.98
CA ILE A 39 -5.29 -13.86 -10.55
C ILE A 39 -5.54 -14.89 -9.44
N LEU A 40 -6.65 -14.75 -8.69
CA LEU A 40 -7.06 -15.69 -7.65
C LEU A 40 -7.95 -16.84 -8.16
N ASP A 41 -8.46 -16.73 -9.38
CA ASP A 41 -9.37 -17.72 -9.94
C ASP A 41 -8.70 -19.08 -10.11
N GLY A 42 -9.31 -20.13 -9.58
CA GLY A 42 -8.80 -21.50 -9.66
C GLY A 42 -7.53 -21.81 -8.87
N LEU A 43 -7.01 -20.87 -8.05
CA LEU A 43 -5.82 -21.14 -7.25
C LEU A 43 -6.06 -22.20 -6.17
N SER A 44 -5.11 -23.11 -6.00
CA SER A 44 -5.05 -23.97 -4.82
C SER A 44 -4.77 -23.18 -3.54
N GLU A 45 -4.94 -23.81 -2.38
CA GLU A 45 -4.60 -23.19 -1.09
C GLU A 45 -3.12 -22.79 -1.03
N ASN A 46 -2.22 -23.63 -1.56
CA ASN A 46 -0.79 -23.34 -1.60
C ASN A 46 -0.47 -22.13 -2.48
N GLN A 47 -1.07 -22.08 -3.67
CA GLN A 47 -0.91 -20.96 -4.61
C GLN A 47 -1.47 -19.66 -4.04
N THR A 48 -2.61 -19.74 -3.35
CA THR A 48 -3.19 -18.60 -2.64
C THR A 48 -2.23 -18.06 -1.56
N LYS A 49 -1.56 -18.95 -0.81
CA LYS A 49 -0.54 -18.56 0.17
C LYS A 49 0.68 -17.91 -0.48
N GLN A 50 1.17 -18.45 -1.60
CA GLN A 50 2.28 -17.83 -2.36
C GLN A 50 1.89 -16.44 -2.90
N PHE A 51 0.71 -16.31 -3.49
CA PHE A 51 0.18 -15.04 -3.98
C PHE A 51 0.06 -14.01 -2.84
N ALA A 52 -0.51 -14.41 -1.70
CA ALA A 52 -0.64 -13.56 -0.52
C ALA A 52 0.74 -13.09 -0.02
N ALA A 53 1.73 -13.98 0.03
CA ALA A 53 3.10 -13.63 0.42
C ALA A 53 3.72 -12.60 -0.54
N ILE A 54 3.59 -12.79 -1.86
CA ILE A 54 4.10 -11.85 -2.88
C ILE A 54 3.42 -10.48 -2.73
N ARG A 55 2.08 -10.47 -2.62
CA ARG A 55 1.30 -9.23 -2.47
C ARG A 55 1.68 -8.49 -1.19
N HIS A 56 1.84 -9.22 -0.09
CA HIS A 56 2.25 -8.66 1.19
C HIS A 56 3.65 -8.06 1.12
N SER A 57 4.61 -8.81 0.56
CA SER A 57 5.99 -8.34 0.37
C SER A 57 6.07 -7.07 -0.46
N HIS A 58 5.33 -7.02 -1.59
CA HIS A 58 5.24 -5.82 -2.42
C HIS A 58 4.66 -4.62 -1.65
N GLY A 59 3.59 -4.85 -0.89
CA GLY A 59 2.95 -3.81 -0.08
C GLY A 59 3.89 -3.20 0.96
N VAL A 60 4.68 -4.03 1.65
CA VAL A 60 5.66 -3.58 2.65
C VAL A 60 6.79 -2.78 1.99
N ILE A 61 7.37 -3.29 0.90
CA ILE A 61 8.42 -2.58 0.16
C ILE A 61 7.92 -1.19 -0.28
N ARG A 62 6.72 -1.14 -0.85
CA ARG A 62 6.10 0.12 -1.29
C ARG A 62 5.87 1.08 -0.12
N ALA A 63 5.35 0.60 1.01
CA ALA A 63 5.10 1.44 2.16
C ALA A 63 6.38 2.10 2.68
N VAL A 64 7.49 1.36 2.72
CA VAL A 64 8.81 1.90 3.09
C VAL A 64 9.28 2.95 2.09
N GLU A 65 9.10 2.70 0.78
CA GLU A 65 9.44 3.69 -0.25
C GLU A 65 8.61 4.98 -0.15
N ASP A 66 7.33 4.87 0.19
CA ASP A 66 6.44 6.02 0.40
C ASP A 66 6.86 6.82 1.65
N VAL A 67 7.21 6.15 2.76
CA VAL A 67 7.78 6.83 3.94
C VAL A 67 9.08 7.53 3.57
N ARG A 68 9.95 6.89 2.77
CA ARG A 68 11.22 7.48 2.32
C ARG A 68 11.03 8.75 1.52
N LYS A 69 10.08 8.72 0.58
CA LYS A 69 9.69 9.89 -0.19
C LYS A 69 9.14 11.01 0.69
N ASN A 70 8.31 10.68 1.68
CA ASN A 70 7.68 11.68 2.55
C ASN A 70 8.68 12.33 3.51
N ILE A 71 9.61 11.56 4.10
CA ILE A 71 10.68 12.10 4.94
C ILE A 71 11.60 13.03 4.14
N THR A 72 11.96 12.62 2.91
CA THR A 72 12.79 13.47 2.03
C THR A 72 12.10 14.80 1.74
N LYS A 73 10.82 14.77 1.33
CA LYS A 73 10.04 15.99 1.10
C LYS A 73 9.87 16.87 2.34
N ALA A 74 9.65 16.25 3.50
CA ALA A 74 9.52 16.98 4.76
C ALA A 74 10.84 17.66 5.14
N SER A 75 11.97 16.96 4.96
CA SER A 75 13.32 17.47 5.17
C SER A 75 13.65 18.64 4.22
N GLU A 76 13.31 18.51 2.93
CA GLU A 76 13.43 19.60 1.94
C GLU A 76 12.60 20.82 2.34
N SER A 77 11.35 20.60 2.77
CA SER A 77 10.46 21.67 3.22
C SER A 77 11.00 22.39 4.45
N CYS A 78 11.49 21.62 5.43
CA CYS A 78 12.13 22.15 6.63
C CYS A 78 13.38 22.97 6.32
N SER A 79 14.26 22.44 5.46
CA SER A 79 15.49 23.10 5.05
C SER A 79 15.22 24.41 4.31
N LYS A 80 14.16 24.45 3.49
CA LYS A 80 13.75 25.66 2.76
C LYS A 80 13.22 26.76 3.68
N HIS A 81 12.42 26.42 4.69
CA HIS A 81 11.76 27.42 5.56
C HIS A 81 12.57 27.75 6.82
N ASN A 82 13.50 26.87 7.22
CA ASN A 82 14.34 27.02 8.40
C ASN A 82 15.79 26.63 8.03
N PRO A 83 16.54 27.54 7.36
CA PRO A 83 17.87 27.24 6.81
C PRO A 83 18.88 26.73 7.85
N GLU A 84 18.70 27.05 9.14
CA GLU A 84 19.55 26.55 10.21
C GLU A 84 19.48 25.02 10.39
N PHE A 85 18.43 24.36 9.89
CA PHE A 85 18.32 22.91 9.92
C PHE A 85 18.86 22.24 8.65
N ALA A 86 19.16 22.99 7.58
CA ALA A 86 19.43 22.43 6.26
C ALA A 86 20.57 21.41 6.25
N VAL A 87 21.70 21.75 6.88
CA VAL A 87 22.88 20.85 6.97
C VAL A 87 22.55 19.58 7.76
N ALA A 88 21.90 19.72 8.92
CA ALA A 88 21.56 18.59 9.77
C ALA A 88 20.54 17.66 9.10
N MET A 89 19.53 18.24 8.44
CA MET A 89 18.49 17.54 7.69
C MET A 89 19.06 16.79 6.49
N GLN A 90 19.89 17.44 5.67
CA GLN A 90 20.51 16.81 4.51
C GLN A 90 21.43 15.66 4.93
N LYS A 91 22.28 15.88 5.94
CA LYS A 91 23.15 14.84 6.50
C LYS A 91 22.33 13.65 6.97
N ARG A 92 21.30 13.91 7.79
CA ARG A 92 20.49 12.84 8.37
C ARG A 92 19.72 12.06 7.31
N VAL A 93 19.14 12.72 6.30
CA VAL A 93 18.48 12.04 5.17
C VAL A 93 19.47 11.18 4.39
N GLY A 94 20.68 11.67 4.13
CA GLY A 94 21.72 10.89 3.44
C GLY A 94 22.11 9.63 4.21
N GLU A 95 22.37 9.76 5.52
CA GLU A 95 22.68 8.63 6.41
C GLU A 95 21.51 7.63 6.46
N TRP A 96 20.29 8.14 6.50
CA TRP A 96 19.09 7.33 6.51
C TRP A 96 18.92 6.51 5.23
N GLN A 97 19.08 7.15 4.07
CA GLN A 97 19.01 6.48 2.77
C GLN A 97 20.10 5.41 2.64
N ALA A 98 21.35 5.75 3.00
CA ALA A 98 22.45 4.80 2.98
C ALA A 98 22.23 3.57 3.87
N SER A 99 21.50 3.73 4.98
CA SER A 99 21.12 2.65 5.91
C SER A 99 20.03 1.75 5.33
N ILE A 100 18.99 2.31 4.71
CA ILE A 100 17.81 1.57 4.25
C ILE A 100 17.99 0.97 2.84
N ASP A 101 18.70 1.65 1.95
CA ASP A 101 18.79 1.28 0.53
C ASP A 101 19.32 -0.14 0.29
N PRO A 102 20.36 -0.63 0.99
CA PRO A 102 20.80 -2.02 0.85
C PRO A 102 19.72 -3.04 1.24
N ILE A 103 18.93 -2.73 2.27
CA ILE A 103 17.87 -3.64 2.77
C ILE A 103 16.69 -3.64 1.79
N LEU A 104 16.31 -2.46 1.26
CA LEU A 104 15.31 -2.37 0.20
C LEU A 104 15.73 -3.11 -1.07
N LYS A 105 17.02 -3.06 -1.42
CA LYS A 105 17.55 -3.84 -2.55
C LYS A 105 17.35 -5.34 -2.32
N ASN A 106 17.78 -5.85 -1.16
CA ASN A 106 17.60 -7.27 -0.81
C ASN A 106 16.12 -7.67 -0.77
N ALA A 107 15.25 -6.81 -0.26
CA ALA A 107 13.81 -7.02 -0.26
C ALA A 107 13.23 -7.17 -1.67
N LYS A 108 13.66 -6.32 -2.61
CA LYS A 108 13.24 -6.38 -4.02
C LYS A 108 13.76 -7.63 -4.72
N GLU A 109 15.00 -8.02 -4.46
CA GLU A 109 15.59 -9.25 -5.00
C GLU A 109 14.85 -10.49 -4.49
N ARG A 110 14.48 -10.51 -3.20
CA ARG A 110 13.66 -11.57 -2.62
C ARG A 110 12.27 -11.61 -3.25
N LEU A 111 11.60 -10.47 -3.40
CA LEU A 111 10.30 -10.40 -4.07
C LEU A 111 10.38 -10.91 -5.52
N ASP A 112 11.41 -10.52 -6.28
CA ASP A 112 11.62 -11.02 -7.64
C ASP A 112 11.84 -12.54 -7.68
N THR A 113 12.54 -13.08 -6.69
CA THR A 113 12.71 -14.53 -6.53
C THR A 113 11.39 -15.23 -6.21
N MET A 114 10.57 -14.69 -5.29
CA MET A 114 9.23 -15.22 -5.02
C MET A 114 8.35 -15.24 -6.27
N ILE A 115 8.40 -14.17 -7.08
CA ILE A 115 7.66 -14.06 -8.35
C ILE A 115 8.12 -15.09 -9.39
N LYS A 116 9.40 -15.47 -9.38
CA LYS A 116 9.97 -16.49 -10.27
C LYS A 116 9.65 -17.91 -9.84
N LEU A 117 9.59 -18.17 -8.53
CA LEU A 117 9.42 -19.51 -7.97
C LEU A 117 7.96 -19.92 -7.78
N GLN A 118 7.02 -18.97 -7.73
CA GLN A 118 5.60 -19.30 -7.69
C GLN A 118 5.13 -19.98 -8.99
N ASP A 119 4.07 -20.78 -8.90
CA ASP A 119 3.57 -21.63 -9.99
C ASP A 119 2.11 -21.32 -10.41
N PHE A 120 1.56 -20.18 -9.98
CA PHE A 120 0.16 -19.81 -10.22
C PHE A 120 -0.05 -18.87 -11.42
N ALA A 121 0.97 -18.13 -11.84
CA ALA A 121 0.92 -17.22 -12.98
C ALA A 121 2.31 -17.05 -13.60
N SER A 122 2.39 -16.46 -14.80
CA SER A 122 3.70 -16.07 -15.32
C SER A 122 4.30 -14.92 -14.48
N PRO A 123 5.65 -14.82 -14.37
CA PRO A 123 6.30 -13.70 -13.69
C PRO A 123 5.85 -12.32 -14.19
N MET A 124 5.55 -12.21 -15.49
CA MET A 124 5.08 -10.98 -16.12
C MET A 124 3.65 -10.62 -15.69
N GLU A 125 2.75 -11.59 -15.60
CA GLU A 125 1.39 -11.38 -15.10
C GLU A 125 1.39 -10.95 -13.64
N THR A 126 2.20 -11.60 -12.80
CA THR A 126 2.36 -11.22 -11.39
C THR A 126 2.89 -9.79 -11.26
N LYS A 127 3.93 -9.41 -12.02
CA LYS A 127 4.44 -8.02 -12.04
C LYS A 127 3.38 -7.02 -12.55
N SER A 128 2.60 -7.38 -13.57
CA SER A 128 1.51 -6.57 -14.09
C SER A 128 0.36 -6.39 -13.08
N TYR A 129 0.11 -7.40 -12.24
CA TYR A 129 -0.80 -7.30 -11.12
C TYR A 129 -0.28 -6.35 -10.05
N LEU A 130 0.97 -6.50 -9.61
CA LEU A 130 1.59 -5.63 -8.61
C LEU A 130 1.61 -4.15 -9.05
N LYS A 131 1.85 -3.89 -10.34
CA LYS A 131 1.75 -2.53 -10.89
C LYS A 131 0.35 -1.92 -10.73
N LYS A 132 -0.72 -2.71 -10.81
CA LYS A 132 -2.09 -2.20 -10.58
C LYS A 132 -2.31 -1.80 -9.13
N ILE A 133 -1.65 -2.47 -8.18
CA ILE A 133 -1.61 -2.02 -6.78
C ILE A 133 -0.97 -0.63 -6.72
N ASP A 134 0.16 -0.43 -7.39
CA ASP A 134 0.86 0.86 -7.41
C ASP A 134 0.00 1.98 -8.00
N GLU A 135 -0.71 1.70 -9.10
CA GLU A 135 -1.62 2.63 -9.75
C GLU A 135 -2.81 2.98 -8.83
N ALA A 136 -3.38 1.99 -8.14
CA ALA A 136 -4.47 2.19 -7.18
C ALA A 136 -4.03 3.04 -5.98
N VAL A 137 -2.84 2.77 -5.42
CA VAL A 137 -2.28 3.58 -4.33
C VAL A 137 -2.00 5.01 -4.80
N ALA A 138 -1.38 5.18 -5.96
CA ALA A 138 -1.13 6.51 -6.52
C ALA A 138 -2.43 7.28 -6.75
N PHE A 139 -3.48 6.63 -7.25
CA PHE A 139 -4.80 7.22 -7.41
C PHE A 139 -5.38 7.71 -6.08
N LYS A 140 -5.34 6.88 -5.02
CA LYS A 140 -5.79 7.27 -3.67
C LYS A 140 -4.93 8.37 -3.05
N SER A 141 -3.63 8.38 -3.28
CA SER A 141 -2.74 9.42 -2.73
C SER A 141 -3.03 10.81 -3.30
N LYS A 142 -3.53 10.91 -4.54
CA LYS A 142 -3.85 12.20 -5.17
C LYS A 142 -5.00 12.93 -4.48
N SER A 143 -5.91 12.20 -3.85
CA SER A 143 -7.00 12.82 -3.07
C SER A 143 -6.56 13.31 -1.70
N MET A 144 -5.33 13.00 -1.26
CA MET A 144 -4.81 13.44 0.02
C MET A 144 -4.09 14.79 -0.15
N LYS A 145 -4.51 15.81 0.60
CA LYS A 145 -3.79 17.08 0.68
C LYS A 145 -2.60 16.92 1.63
N SER A 146 -1.39 16.93 1.10
CA SER A 146 -0.17 16.97 1.92
C SER A 146 0.00 18.36 2.51
N VAL A 147 0.10 18.46 3.84
CA VAL A 147 0.50 19.70 4.52
C VAL A 147 2.03 19.67 4.69
N PRO A 148 2.78 20.64 4.13
CA PRO A 148 4.23 20.67 4.26
C PRO A 148 4.65 21.02 5.70
N ILE A 149 5.77 20.45 6.16
CA ILE A 149 6.36 20.82 7.45
C ILE A 149 7.20 22.08 7.29
N THR A 150 6.72 23.19 7.84
CA THR A 150 7.38 24.50 7.75
C THR A 150 7.76 25.08 9.11
N GLU A 151 7.10 24.66 10.19
CA GLU A 151 7.34 25.19 11.53
C GLU A 151 8.63 24.63 12.15
N LYS A 152 9.44 25.51 12.75
CA LYS A 152 10.70 25.16 13.43
C LYS A 152 10.57 24.02 14.44
N LYS A 153 9.50 24.02 15.24
CA LYS A 153 9.23 22.98 16.24
C LYS A 153 9.05 21.61 15.59
N GLU A 154 8.28 21.55 14.50
CA GLU A 154 8.02 20.31 13.77
C GLU A 154 9.26 19.85 12.99
N CYS A 155 10.10 20.76 12.49
CA CYS A 155 11.39 20.41 11.90
C CYS A 155 12.35 19.80 12.94
N LYS A 156 12.41 20.36 14.15
CA LYS A 156 13.19 19.76 15.24
C LYS A 156 12.67 18.37 15.61
N LYS A 157 11.34 18.20 15.64
CA LYS A 157 10.70 16.91 15.92
C LYS A 157 11.01 15.89 14.82
N LEU A 158 10.85 16.26 13.55
CA LEU A 158 11.19 15.42 12.40
C LEU A 158 12.61 14.90 12.53
N LEU A 159 13.58 15.80 12.71
CA LEU A 159 15.00 15.44 12.83
C LEU A 159 15.23 14.46 14.00
N GLY A 160 14.57 14.68 15.14
CA GLY A 160 14.68 13.80 16.31
C GLY A 160 14.06 12.41 16.13
N THR A 161 13.04 12.26 15.27
CA THR A 161 12.34 10.97 15.04
C THR A 161 12.91 10.14 13.89
N MET A 162 13.88 10.67 13.14
CA MET A 162 14.45 9.96 11.98
C MET A 162 15.24 8.71 12.38
N ASP A 163 15.85 8.68 13.57
CA ASP A 163 16.54 7.50 14.10
C ASP A 163 15.58 6.36 14.41
N ASP A 164 14.46 6.66 15.08
CA ASP A 164 13.43 5.68 15.37
C ASP A 164 12.82 5.14 14.07
N THR A 165 12.51 6.04 13.12
CA THR A 165 11.93 5.62 11.84
C THR A 165 12.91 4.79 11.01
N ASP A 166 14.22 5.07 11.05
CA ASP A 166 15.24 4.20 10.45
C ASP A 166 15.18 2.78 11.02
N LYS A 167 15.20 2.68 12.35
CA LYS A 167 15.19 1.39 13.04
C LYS A 167 13.91 0.61 12.71
N ASP A 168 12.76 1.25 12.85
CA ASP A 168 11.45 0.60 12.67
C ASP A 168 11.25 0.08 11.25
N LEU A 169 11.67 0.83 10.22
CA LEU A 169 11.53 0.38 8.83
C LEU A 169 12.51 -0.75 8.48
N LYS A 170 13.73 -0.72 9.04
CA LYS A 170 14.67 -1.84 8.88
C LYS A 170 14.14 -3.10 9.52
N GLU A 171 13.61 -2.98 10.73
CA GLU A 171 12.99 -4.09 11.46
C GLU A 171 11.78 -4.65 10.68
N LEU A 172 10.89 -3.77 10.21
CA LEU A 172 9.75 -4.15 9.37
C LEU A 172 10.20 -4.91 8.11
N LEU A 173 11.18 -4.39 7.36
CA LEU A 173 11.68 -5.07 6.15
C LEU A 173 12.27 -6.45 6.46
N VAL A 174 13.14 -6.53 7.47
CA VAL A 174 13.82 -7.79 7.80
C VAL A 174 12.84 -8.83 8.32
N GLN A 175 12.00 -8.47 9.30
CA GLN A 175 11.08 -9.41 9.95
C GLN A 175 9.94 -9.82 9.02
N THR A 176 9.30 -8.86 8.36
CA THR A 176 8.11 -9.15 7.55
C THR A 176 8.47 -9.90 6.27
N LEU A 177 9.63 -9.64 5.70
CA LEU A 177 10.07 -10.30 4.47
C LEU A 177 10.98 -11.50 4.75
N ALA A 178 11.32 -11.79 6.01
CA ALA A 178 12.26 -12.84 6.40
C ALA A 178 13.58 -12.77 5.61
N LEU A 179 14.18 -11.57 5.54
CA LEU A 179 15.41 -11.34 4.78
C LEU A 179 16.64 -12.03 5.39
N ASP A 180 16.52 -12.48 6.64
CA ASP A 180 17.51 -13.24 7.40
C ASP A 180 17.48 -14.75 7.11
N LYS A 181 16.50 -15.23 6.33
CA LYS A 181 16.28 -16.66 6.05
C LYS A 181 16.34 -16.95 4.56
N PRO A 182 16.91 -18.10 4.14
CA PRO A 182 16.81 -18.52 2.75
C PRO A 182 15.34 -18.68 2.34
N LEU A 183 15.05 -18.45 1.06
CA LEU A 183 13.76 -18.86 0.50
C LEU A 183 13.79 -20.37 0.35
N GLU A 184 12.92 -21.07 1.07
CA GLU A 184 12.72 -22.50 0.85
C GLU A 184 11.99 -22.68 -0.48
N ALA A 185 12.68 -23.29 -1.45
CA ALA A 185 12.04 -23.76 -2.67
C ALA A 185 11.12 -24.94 -2.32
N LYS A 186 9.90 -24.93 -2.84
CA LYS A 186 9.04 -26.11 -2.85
C LYS A 186 9.32 -26.95 -4.07
#